data_AF-A0A956W356-F1
#
_entry.id   AF-A0A956W356-F1
#
_cell.length_a   1.000
_cell.length_b   1.000
_cell.length_c   1.000
_cell.angle_alpha   90.00
_cell.angle_beta   90.00
_cell.angle_gamma   90.00
#
_symmetry.space_group_name_H-M   'P 1'
#
loop_
_entity.id
_entity.type
_entity.pdbx_description
1 polymer ?
#
loop_
_entity_poly.entity_id
_entity_poly.type
_entity_poly.pdbx_seq_one_letter_code
_entity_poly.pdbx_strand_id
1 'polypeptide(L)'
;MQTDGHLQDEIERVVALALHEDRAREDVTSLATMDENLSGVAMFDAREPGIMAGGIIVAAVYAALDPLISVESRVAEGGSFWAGDALLAARGPARALLQGERVALNLLQRLCATASATARYVALAKPFGVDILDTR
;
A
#
# COMPACT_ATOMS: atom_id res chain seq x y z
N MET A 1 14.08 16.87 -10.12
CA MET A 1 12.87 17.09 -10.95
C MET A 1 12.67 16.03 -12.04
N GLN A 2 13.69 15.24 -12.44
CA GLN A 2 13.50 14.06 -13.32
C GLN A 2 13.18 12.75 -12.55
N THR A 3 13.40 12.74 -11.23
CA THR A 3 13.30 11.54 -10.37
C THR A 3 11.85 11.08 -10.15
N ASP A 4 10.89 12.00 -10.11
CA ASP A 4 9.51 11.70 -9.74
C ASP A 4 8.76 10.95 -10.86
N GLY A 5 9.06 11.26 -12.13
CA GLY A 5 8.45 10.58 -13.29
C GLY A 5 8.92 9.12 -13.42
N HIS A 6 10.23 8.88 -13.27
CA HIS A 6 10.78 7.52 -13.32
C HIS A 6 10.26 6.65 -12.17
N LEU A 7 10.08 7.21 -10.97
CA LEU A 7 9.51 6.48 -9.85
C LEU A 7 8.05 6.11 -10.11
N GLN A 8 7.26 7.02 -10.67
CA GLN A 8 5.88 6.74 -11.03
C GLN A 8 5.77 5.60 -12.05
N ASP A 9 6.60 5.61 -13.10
CA ASP A 9 6.64 4.55 -14.11
C ASP A 9 7.01 3.17 -13.49
N GLU A 10 7.93 3.16 -12.53
CA GLU A 10 8.30 1.95 -11.77
C GLU A 10 7.13 1.42 -10.92
N ILE A 11 6.43 2.32 -10.21
CA ILE A 11 5.26 1.97 -9.40
C ILE A 11 4.19 1.35 -10.28
N GLU A 12 3.84 1.99 -11.39
CA GLU A 12 2.82 1.49 -12.32
C GLU A 12 3.19 0.12 -12.88
N ARG A 13 4.46 -0.10 -13.21
CA ARG A 13 4.94 -1.41 -13.69
C ARG A 13 4.84 -2.49 -12.63
N VAL A 14 5.28 -2.23 -11.40
CA VAL A 14 5.21 -3.20 -10.29
C VAL A 14 3.76 -3.53 -9.97
N VAL A 15 2.89 -2.52 -9.92
CA VAL A 15 1.45 -2.69 -9.70
C VAL A 15 0.81 -3.51 -10.80
N ALA A 16 1.08 -3.21 -12.07
CA ALA A 16 0.55 -3.97 -13.20
C ALA A 16 0.98 -5.44 -13.15
N LEU A 17 2.25 -5.70 -12.84
CA LEU A 17 2.77 -7.05 -12.69
C LEU A 17 2.10 -7.81 -11.53
N ALA A 18 1.98 -7.17 -10.37
CA ALA A 18 1.37 -7.78 -9.19
C ALA A 18 -0.12 -8.07 -9.41
N LEU A 19 -0.88 -7.14 -10.00
CA LEU A 19 -2.30 -7.37 -10.35
C LEU A 19 -2.49 -8.48 -11.38
N HIS A 20 -1.56 -8.61 -12.33
CA HIS A 20 -1.60 -9.68 -13.33
C HIS A 20 -1.31 -11.04 -12.70
N GLU A 21 -0.27 -11.13 -11.86
CA GLU A 21 0.08 -12.36 -11.12
C GLU A 21 -1.07 -12.81 -10.22
N ASP A 22 -1.73 -11.87 -9.56
CA ASP A 22 -2.87 -12.11 -8.68
C ASP A 22 -4.14 -12.55 -9.44
N ARG A 23 -4.20 -12.28 -10.75
CA ARG A 23 -5.41 -12.34 -11.59
C ARG A 23 -6.58 -11.55 -10.98
N ALA A 24 -6.28 -10.39 -10.39
CA ALA A 24 -7.22 -9.58 -9.62
C ALA A 24 -8.53 -9.27 -10.37
N ARG A 25 -8.46 -8.99 -11.68
CA ARG A 25 -9.64 -8.70 -12.52
C ARG A 25 -10.54 -9.91 -12.77
N GLU A 26 -10.03 -11.11 -12.52
CA GLU A 26 -10.70 -12.39 -12.74
C GLU A 26 -11.18 -13.00 -11.41
N ASP A 27 -11.30 -12.19 -10.34
CA ASP A 27 -11.82 -12.65 -9.05
C ASP A 27 -13.29 -13.10 -9.18
N VAL A 28 -13.46 -14.38 -9.50
CA VAL A 28 -14.75 -15.05 -9.68
C VAL A 28 -15.59 -15.00 -8.41
N THR A 29 -14.96 -14.92 -7.23
CA THR A 29 -15.68 -14.88 -5.95
C THR A 29 -16.38 -13.54 -5.80
N SER A 30 -15.65 -12.43 -5.99
CA SER A 30 -16.24 -11.09 -5.93
C SER A 30 -17.29 -10.89 -7.03
N LEU A 31 -17.03 -11.38 -8.24
CA LEU A 31 -17.99 -11.30 -9.35
C LEU A 31 -19.29 -12.08 -9.07
N ALA A 32 -19.20 -13.24 -8.41
CA ALA A 32 -20.35 -14.09 -8.12
C ALA A 32 -21.14 -13.66 -6.87
N THR A 33 -20.50 -12.99 -5.92
CA THR A 33 -21.09 -12.74 -4.59
C THR A 33 -21.44 -11.29 -4.32
N MET A 34 -20.81 -10.32 -4.99
CA MET A 34 -21.03 -8.89 -4.74
C MET A 34 -21.92 -8.28 -5.82
N ASP A 35 -22.86 -7.42 -5.43
CA ASP A 35 -23.62 -6.58 -6.38
C ASP A 35 -22.68 -5.60 -7.10
N GLU A 36 -22.94 -5.35 -8.38
CA GLU A 36 -22.15 -4.44 -9.21
C GLU A 36 -22.30 -2.97 -8.82
N ASN A 37 -23.43 -2.62 -8.20
CA ASN A 37 -23.74 -1.26 -7.74
C ASN A 37 -23.35 -1.04 -6.27
N LEU A 38 -22.86 -2.07 -5.58
CA LEU A 38 -22.45 -1.95 -4.19
C LEU A 38 -21.19 -1.10 -4.08
N SER A 39 -21.27 -0.02 -3.31
CA SER A 39 -20.13 0.79 -2.91
C SER A 39 -19.72 0.46 -1.47
N GLY A 40 -18.42 0.59 -1.19
CA GLY A 40 -17.86 0.25 0.12
C GLY A 40 -16.70 1.14 0.53
N VAL A 41 -16.19 0.84 1.73
CA VAL A 41 -15.00 1.47 2.31
C VAL A 41 -14.11 0.35 2.83
N ALA A 42 -12.87 0.28 2.33
CA ALA A 42 -11.84 -0.60 2.86
C ALA A 42 -10.95 0.19 3.83
N MET A 43 -10.78 -0.33 5.04
CA MET A 43 -9.93 0.24 6.09
C MET A 43 -8.65 -0.58 6.21
N PHE A 44 -7.50 0.10 6.19
CA PHE A 44 -6.18 -0.53 6.31
C PHE A 44 -5.70 -0.40 7.75
N ASP A 45 -6.10 -1.33 8.61
CA ASP A 45 -5.79 -1.29 10.04
C ASP A 45 -4.47 -2.02 10.36
N ALA A 46 -3.59 -1.35 11.10
CA ALA A 46 -2.33 -1.91 11.55
C ALA A 46 -2.53 -2.94 12.67
N ARG A 47 -1.91 -4.11 12.54
CA ARG A 47 -1.92 -5.14 13.61
C ARG A 47 -0.70 -5.10 14.51
N GLU A 48 0.35 -4.42 14.07
CA GLU A 48 1.62 -4.25 14.77
C GLU A 48 2.06 -2.79 14.61
N PRO A 49 2.86 -2.23 15.54
CA PRO A 49 3.43 -0.90 15.36
C PRO A 49 4.49 -0.87 14.25
N GLY A 50 4.67 0.28 13.60
CA GLY A 50 5.63 0.41 12.51
C GLY A 50 5.80 1.84 11.98
N ILE A 51 6.45 1.94 10.83
CA ILE A 51 6.65 3.16 10.06
C ILE A 51 5.87 3.04 8.75
N MET A 52 5.05 4.05 8.47
CA MET A 52 4.23 4.12 7.27
C MET A 52 5.13 4.30 6.05
N ALA A 53 5.00 3.37 5.09
CA ALA A 53 5.66 3.49 3.81
C ALA A 53 4.82 2.87 2.69
N GLY A 54 4.71 3.54 1.55
CA GLY A 54 4.03 3.02 0.36
C GLY A 54 2.57 3.42 0.22
N GLY A 55 2.12 4.50 0.86
CA GLY A 55 0.73 4.98 0.70
C GLY A 55 0.36 5.28 -0.76
N ILE A 56 1.31 5.82 -1.53
CA ILE A 56 1.16 6.07 -2.97
C ILE A 56 0.95 4.80 -3.80
N ILE A 57 1.53 3.67 -3.37
CA ILE A 57 1.37 2.39 -4.07
C ILE A 57 -0.05 1.87 -3.91
N VAL A 58 -0.66 2.02 -2.73
CA VAL A 58 -2.07 1.65 -2.52
C VAL A 58 -2.98 2.45 -3.43
N ALA A 59 -2.72 3.76 -3.59
CA ALA A 59 -3.45 4.60 -4.53
C ALA A 59 -3.28 4.12 -5.99
N ALA A 60 -2.06 3.75 -6.39
CA ALA A 60 -1.78 3.23 -7.73
C ALA A 60 -2.47 1.89 -8.01
N VAL A 61 -2.50 0.97 -7.03
CA VAL A 61 -3.21 -0.32 -7.14
C VAL A 61 -4.68 -0.10 -7.44
N TYR A 62 -5.34 0.76 -6.66
CA TYR A 62 -6.77 0.99 -6.85
C TYR A 62 -7.08 1.81 -8.10
N ALA A 63 -6.26 2.81 -8.45
CA ALA A 63 -6.42 3.54 -9.70
C ALA A 63 -6.29 2.64 -10.95
N ALA A 64 -5.44 1.62 -10.89
CA ALA A 64 -5.27 0.65 -11.97
C ALA A 64 -6.46 -0.34 -12.10
N LEU A 65 -7.24 -0.52 -11.02
CA LEU A 65 -8.43 -1.37 -11.01
C LEU A 65 -9.68 -0.59 -11.40
N ASP A 66 -9.92 0.54 -10.73
CA ASP A 66 -11.09 1.38 -10.94
C ASP A 66 -10.79 2.85 -10.59
N PRO A 67 -10.89 3.78 -11.55
CA PRO A 67 -10.60 5.20 -11.32
C PRO A 67 -11.62 5.90 -10.41
N LEU A 68 -12.75 5.27 -10.09
CA LEU A 68 -13.72 5.79 -9.12
C LEU A 68 -13.30 5.57 -7.67
N ILE A 69 -12.27 4.76 -7.42
CA ILE A 69 -11.78 4.53 -6.07
C ILE A 69 -10.92 5.72 -5.62
N SER A 70 -11.31 6.33 -4.51
CA SER A 70 -10.49 7.33 -3.81
C SER A 70 -9.75 6.70 -2.64
N VAL A 71 -8.48 7.06 -2.46
CA VAL A 71 -7.63 6.60 -1.34
C VAL A 71 -7.22 7.79 -0.51
N GLU A 72 -7.50 7.70 0.79
CA GLU A 72 -7.18 8.70 1.81
C GLU A 72 -6.09 8.12 2.73
N SER A 73 -4.94 8.79 2.81
CA SER A 73 -3.89 8.44 3.77
C SER A 73 -4.16 9.15 5.11
N ARG A 74 -4.13 8.40 6.21
CA ARG A 74 -4.33 8.91 7.57
C ARG A 74 -3.04 9.04 8.37
N VAL A 75 -2.01 8.31 7.96
CA VAL A 75 -0.66 8.40 8.52
C VAL A 75 0.27 8.88 7.40
N ALA A 76 1.01 9.94 7.66
CA ALA A 76 1.96 10.49 6.70
C ALA A 76 3.10 9.49 6.39
N GLU A 77 3.61 9.51 5.16
CA GLU A 77 4.78 8.72 4.76
C GLU A 77 5.97 9.01 5.70
N GLY A 78 6.62 7.95 6.20
CA GLY A 78 7.68 8.03 7.22
C GLY A 78 7.18 8.24 8.65
N GLY A 79 5.88 8.46 8.86
CA GLY A 79 5.28 8.58 10.19
C GLY A 79 5.19 7.24 10.91
N SER A 80 5.31 7.26 12.24
CA SER A 80 5.07 6.07 13.08
C SER A 80 3.59 5.81 13.31
N PHE A 81 3.20 4.54 13.40
CA PHE A 81 1.86 4.10 13.78
C PHE A 81 1.91 2.98 14.81
N TRP A 82 0.79 2.75 15.50
CA TRP A 82 0.61 1.72 16.51
C TRP A 82 -0.36 0.64 16.04
N ALA A 83 -0.37 -0.50 16.75
CA ALA A 83 -1.39 -1.51 16.55
C ALA A 83 -2.79 -0.94 16.85
N GLY A 84 -3.74 -1.15 15.94
CA GLY A 84 -5.08 -0.60 15.98
C GLY A 84 -5.27 0.70 15.20
N ASP A 85 -4.20 1.35 14.75
CA ASP A 85 -4.31 2.56 13.93
C ASP A 85 -4.81 2.23 12.52
N ALA A 86 -5.75 3.04 12.03
CA ALA A 86 -6.17 3.02 10.64
C ALA A 86 -5.18 3.83 9.79
N LEU A 87 -4.43 3.16 8.92
CA LEU A 87 -3.36 3.78 8.12
C LEU A 87 -3.88 4.52 6.90
N LEU A 88 -4.82 3.89 6.18
CA LEU A 88 -5.47 4.43 4.98
C LEU A 88 -6.95 4.02 4.94
N ALA A 89 -7.72 4.72 4.12
CA ALA A 89 -9.07 4.32 3.73
C ALA A 89 -9.22 4.38 2.20
N ALA A 90 -9.77 3.34 1.58
CA ALA A 90 -10.13 3.34 0.16
C ALA A 90 -11.66 3.26 0.00
N ARG A 91 -12.24 4.07 -0.89
CA ARG A 91 -13.70 4.20 -1.06
C ARG A 91 -14.09 4.10 -2.53
N GLY A 92 -15.05 3.24 -2.86
CA GLY A 92 -15.51 3.05 -4.24
C GLY A 92 -16.27 1.74 -4.42
N PRO A 93 -16.36 1.21 -5.66
CA PRO A 93 -17.06 -0.04 -5.95
C PRO A 93 -16.50 -1.23 -5.16
N ALA A 94 -17.37 -1.95 -4.46
CA ALA A 94 -16.98 -3.01 -3.52
C ALA A 94 -16.20 -4.16 -4.19
N ARG A 95 -16.58 -4.54 -5.43
CA ARG A 95 -15.86 -5.54 -6.22
C ARG A 95 -14.40 -5.13 -6.45
N ALA A 96 -14.18 -3.91 -6.93
CA ALA A 96 -12.83 -3.42 -7.21
C ALA A 96 -12.00 -3.23 -5.92
N LEU A 97 -12.63 -2.85 -4.81
CA LEU A 97 -11.97 -2.81 -3.50
C LEU A 97 -11.45 -4.18 -3.06
N LEU A 98 -12.26 -5.24 -3.21
CA LEU A 98 -11.89 -6.61 -2.87
C LEU A 98 -10.83 -7.19 -3.83
N GLN A 99 -10.98 -6.96 -5.13
CA GLN A 99 -10.03 -7.39 -6.15
C GLN A 99 -8.61 -6.86 -5.89
N GLY A 100 -8.49 -5.63 -5.39
CA GLY A 100 -7.20 -5.00 -5.09
C GLY A 100 -6.63 -5.32 -3.71
N GLU A 101 -7.41 -5.91 -2.81
CA GLU A 101 -7.06 -6.03 -1.38
C GLU A 101 -5.71 -6.73 -1.19
N ARG A 102 -5.54 -7.93 -1.76
CA ARG A 102 -4.35 -8.76 -1.55
C ARG A 102 -3.09 -8.07 -2.08
N VAL A 103 -3.16 -7.50 -3.28
CA VAL A 103 -2.04 -6.79 -3.89
C VAL A 103 -1.68 -5.54 -3.11
N ALA A 104 -2.68 -4.73 -2.74
CA ALA A 104 -2.47 -3.51 -1.95
C ALA A 104 -1.83 -3.82 -0.58
N LEU A 105 -2.35 -4.82 0.13
CA LEU A 105 -1.81 -5.23 1.44
C LEU A 105 -0.39 -5.78 1.32
N ASN A 106 -0.12 -6.67 0.35
CA ASN A 106 1.21 -7.27 0.19
C ASN A 106 2.29 -6.21 -0.07
N LEU A 107 2.00 -5.23 -0.94
CA LEU A 107 2.94 -4.17 -1.25
C LEU A 107 3.13 -3.21 -0.07
N LEU A 108 2.03 -2.76 0.56
CA LEU A 108 2.07 -1.86 1.71
C LEU A 108 2.82 -2.50 2.88
N GLN A 109 2.49 -3.74 3.23
CA GLN A 109 3.13 -4.46 4.33
C GLN A 109 4.64 -4.60 4.10
N ARG A 110 5.07 -4.94 2.88
CA ARG A 110 6.49 -5.13 2.58
C ARG A 110 7.28 -3.82 2.70
N LEU A 111 6.69 -2.71 2.26
CA LEU A 111 7.31 -1.39 2.40
C LEU A 111 7.35 -0.92 3.85
N CYS A 112 6.23 -1.00 4.57
CA CYS A 112 6.17 -0.69 6.00
C CYS A 112 7.17 -1.53 6.80
N ALA A 113 7.29 -2.83 6.50
CA ALA A 113 8.24 -3.72 7.18
C ALA A 113 9.69 -3.29 6.92
N THR A 114 10.03 -2.94 5.68
CA THR A 114 11.35 -2.43 5.32
C THR A 114 11.66 -1.12 6.05
N ALA A 115 10.74 -0.16 6.01
CA ALA A 115 10.89 1.13 6.70
C ALA A 115 11.01 0.96 8.22
N SER A 116 10.20 0.09 8.81
CA SER A 116 10.22 -0.19 10.26
C SER A 116 11.54 -0.86 10.70
N ALA A 117 12.04 -1.82 9.92
CA ALA A 117 13.33 -2.45 10.17
C ALA A 117 14.46 -1.42 10.08
N THR A 118 14.48 -0.59 9.03
CA THR A 118 15.46 0.48 8.85
C THR A 118 15.42 1.47 10.03
N ALA A 119 14.24 1.94 10.43
CA ALA A 119 14.08 2.86 11.55
C ALA A 119 14.64 2.28 12.86
N ARG A 120 14.47 0.97 13.09
CA ARG A 120 15.08 0.28 14.23
C ARG A 120 16.61 0.33 14.19
N TYR A 121 17.23 0.04 13.04
CA TYR A 121 18.69 0.11 12.90
C TYR A 121 19.21 1.54 13.05
N VAL A 122 18.53 2.53 12.47
CA VAL A 122 18.88 3.95 12.63
C VAL A 122 18.83 4.36 14.10
N ALA A 123 17.80 3.95 14.84
CA ALA A 123 17.69 4.23 16.27
C ALA A 123 18.84 3.60 17.07
N LEU A 124 19.24 2.37 16.74
CA LEU A 124 20.37 1.69 17.38
C LEU A 124 21.73 2.32 17.04
N ALA A 125 21.90 2.85 15.83
CA ALA A 125 23.13 3.48 15.38
C ALA A 125 23.34 4.90 15.92
N LYS A 126 22.24 5.60 16.26
CA LYS A 126 22.24 7.00 16.69
C LYS A 126 23.27 7.35 17.77
N PRO A 127 23.48 6.57 18.85
CA PRO A 127 24.49 6.88 19.87
C PRO A 127 25.94 6.86 19.35
N PHE A 128 26.19 6.19 18.22
CA PHE A 128 27.51 6.05 17.62
C PHE A 128 27.79 7.11 16.55
N GLY A 129 26.80 7.93 16.18
CA GLY A 129 26.96 8.97 15.17
C GLY A 129 27.28 8.43 13.78
N VAL A 130 26.79 7.23 13.45
CA VAL A 130 26.97 6.58 12.15
C VAL A 130 25.65 6.48 11.40
N ASP A 131 25.73 6.53 10.07
CA ASP A 131 24.58 6.40 9.18
C ASP A 131 24.36 4.94 8.75
N ILE A 132 23.10 4.58 8.51
CA ILE A 132 22.70 3.29 7.93
C ILE A 132 22.60 3.44 6.41
N LEU A 133 23.22 2.51 5.67
CA LEU A 133 23.15 2.44 4.22
C LEU A 133 22.50 1.12 3.77
N ASP A 134 21.91 1.12 2.58
CA ASP A 134 21.32 -0.06 1.94
C ASP A 134 22.33 -0.79 1.01
N THR A 135 21.83 -1.76 0.26
CA THR A 135 22.63 -2.60 -0.66
C THR A 135 21.85 -2.84 -1.97
N ARG A 136 22.51 -3.40 -2.99
CA ARG A 136 21.94 -3.70 -4.32
C ARG A 136 21.70 -5.18 -4.52
#